data_AF-A0A6A4ZVX6-F1
#
_entry.id   AF-A0A6A4ZVX6-F1
#
_cell.length_a   1.000
_cell.length_b   1.000
_cell.length_c   1.000
_cell.angle_alpha   90.00
_cell.angle_beta   90.00
_cell.angle_gamma   90.00
#
_symmetry.space_group_name_H-M   'P 1'
#
loop_
_entity.id
_entity.type
_entity.pdbx_description
1 polymer ?
#
loop_
_entity_poly.entity_id
_entity_poly.type
_entity_poly.pdbx_seq_one_letter_code
_entity_poly.pdbx_strand_id
1 'polypeptide(L)'
;MDSDSDCGSGSDSDSIDAAIQVVFGPVLSRKHGGLRPGKSQNIDHQRSLYANLLMQDYFTPNCTYPDDLFRRRFRMSRDLFLHVMNTVEANDSYFTQRKDAVGMWSLFVQYLTIYEASLVCLHINA
;
A
#
# COMPACT_ATOMS: atom_id res chain seq x y z
N MET A 1 -59.61 -16.37 -26.52
CA MET A 1 -58.14 -16.51 -26.51
C MET A 1 -57.63 -15.29 -25.78
N ASP A 2 -57.62 -15.43 -24.46
CA ASP A 2 -57.07 -14.49 -23.50
C ASP A 2 -55.55 -14.60 -23.54
N SER A 3 -54.84 -13.48 -23.49
CA SER A 3 -53.49 -13.36 -22.91
C SER A 3 -53.16 -11.87 -22.77
N ASP A 4 -53.58 -11.32 -21.65
CA ASP A 4 -52.91 -10.19 -21.00
C ASP A 4 -51.49 -10.61 -20.62
N SER A 5 -50.49 -9.77 -20.92
CA SER A 5 -49.24 -9.69 -20.15
C SER A 5 -48.57 -8.36 -20.46
N ASP A 6 -49.04 -7.35 -19.74
CA ASP A 6 -48.27 -6.14 -19.45
C ASP A 6 -47.14 -6.51 -18.47
N CYS A 7 -45.90 -6.21 -18.84
CA CYS A 7 -44.83 -6.09 -17.86
C CYS A 7 -43.94 -4.89 -18.22
N GLY A 8 -44.47 -3.68 -18.03
CA GLY A 8 -43.63 -2.51 -17.80
C GLY A 8 -42.72 -2.76 -16.59
N SER A 9 -41.51 -3.28 -16.82
CA SER A 9 -40.42 -3.15 -15.85
C SER A 9 -40.02 -1.68 -15.79
N GLY A 10 -40.73 -0.93 -14.94
CA GLY A 10 -40.25 0.36 -14.46
C GLY A 10 -38.92 0.11 -13.79
N SER A 11 -37.84 0.49 -14.46
CA SER A 11 -36.49 0.20 -14.04
C SER A 11 -36.18 1.05 -12.81
N ASP A 12 -36.37 0.48 -11.62
CA ASP A 12 -35.99 1.06 -10.33
C ASP A 12 -34.49 1.42 -10.24
N SER A 13 -33.71 1.03 -11.25
CA SER A 13 -32.32 1.46 -11.46
C SER A 13 -32.17 2.96 -11.59
N ASP A 14 -33.12 3.65 -12.22
CA ASP A 14 -33.00 5.10 -12.49
C ASP A 14 -33.07 5.90 -11.17
N SER A 15 -33.84 5.37 -10.22
CA SER A 15 -33.96 5.91 -8.85
C SER A 15 -32.68 5.71 -8.05
N ILE A 16 -32.01 4.56 -8.22
CA ILE A 16 -30.75 4.26 -7.53
C ILE A 16 -29.61 5.09 -8.14
N ASP A 17 -29.56 5.25 -9.47
CA ASP A 17 -28.53 6.05 -10.14
C ASP A 17 -28.66 7.54 -9.79
N ALA A 18 -29.90 8.05 -9.71
CA ALA A 18 -30.19 9.39 -9.21
C ALA A 18 -29.78 9.55 -7.73
N ALA A 19 -30.06 8.56 -6.88
CA ALA A 19 -29.65 8.58 -5.47
C ALA A 19 -28.11 8.54 -5.30
N ILE A 20 -27.41 7.74 -6.12
CA ILE A 20 -25.95 7.72 -6.17
C ILE A 20 -25.41 9.08 -6.58
N GLN A 21 -26.02 9.75 -7.56
CA GLN A 21 -25.63 11.11 -7.97
C GLN A 21 -25.89 12.16 -6.88
N VAL A 22 -26.98 12.08 -6.13
CA VAL A 22 -27.28 13.03 -5.05
C VAL A 22 -26.33 12.86 -3.87
N VAL A 23 -26.03 11.61 -3.48
CA VAL A 23 -25.20 11.29 -2.31
C VAL A 23 -23.71 11.39 -2.64
N PHE A 24 -23.28 10.85 -3.79
CA PHE A 24 -21.87 10.75 -4.18
C PHE A 24 -21.49 11.71 -5.31
N GLY A 25 -22.40 12.36 -6.02
CA GLY A 25 -22.07 13.31 -7.10
C GLY A 25 -21.07 14.41 -6.71
N PRO A 26 -21.22 15.12 -5.57
CA PRO A 26 -20.22 16.09 -5.12
C PRO A 26 -18.92 15.44 -4.64
N VAL A 27 -18.95 14.16 -4.23
CA VAL A 27 -17.76 13.39 -3.84
C VAL A 27 -16.97 12.93 -5.08
N LEU A 28 -17.65 12.47 -6.12
CA LEU A 28 -17.11 11.98 -7.39
C LEU A 28 -16.67 13.13 -8.32
N SER A 29 -17.31 14.30 -8.21
CA SER A 29 -16.98 15.51 -8.98
C SER A 29 -15.83 16.33 -8.39
N ARG A 30 -15.24 15.91 -7.26
CA ARG A 30 -13.97 16.50 -6.82
C ARG A 30 -12.91 16.18 -7.86
N LYS A 31 -12.66 17.16 -8.74
CA LYS A 31 -11.49 17.22 -9.62
C LYS A 31 -10.26 17.14 -8.72
N HIS A 32 -9.76 15.93 -8.52
CA HIS A 32 -8.45 15.72 -7.93
C HIS A 32 -7.49 16.56 -8.76
N GLY A 33 -6.87 17.56 -8.12
CA GLY A 33 -6.01 18.52 -8.81
C GLY A 33 -4.90 17.76 -9.53
N GLY A 34 -5.05 17.64 -10.85
CA GLY A 34 -4.06 16.97 -11.68
C GLY A 34 -2.71 17.68 -11.60
N LEU A 35 -1.68 17.01 -12.11
CA LEU A 35 -0.37 17.63 -12.27
C LEU A 35 -0.55 18.94 -13.04
N ARG A 36 -0.07 20.05 -12.46
CA ARG A 36 -0.16 21.36 -13.11
C ARG A 36 0.57 21.28 -14.46
N PRO A 37 0.00 21.83 -15.55
CA PRO A 37 0.72 21.99 -16.81
C PRO A 37 2.06 22.68 -16.56
N GLY A 38 3.15 22.15 -17.14
CA GLY A 38 4.52 22.66 -16.92
C GLY A 38 5.28 22.03 -15.75
N LYS A 39 4.69 21.08 -15.01
CA LYS A 39 5.42 20.26 -14.04
C LYS A 39 6.19 19.15 -14.76
N SER A 40 7.46 18.96 -14.41
CA SER A 40 8.30 17.89 -14.96
C SER A 40 7.70 16.52 -14.69
N GLN A 41 7.96 15.56 -15.58
CA GLN A 41 7.60 14.16 -15.35
C GLN A 41 8.30 13.65 -14.08
N ASN A 42 7.68 12.66 -13.43
CA ASN A 42 8.29 12.00 -12.28
C ASN A 42 9.53 11.22 -12.75
N ILE A 43 10.65 11.39 -12.04
CA ILE A 43 11.87 10.65 -12.33
C ILE A 43 11.67 9.20 -11.85
N ASP A 44 11.99 8.23 -12.70
CA ASP A 44 12.04 6.84 -12.27
C ASP A 44 13.36 6.57 -11.53
N HIS A 45 13.25 6.39 -10.22
CA HIS A 45 14.38 6.05 -9.35
C HIS A 45 14.68 4.54 -9.33
N GLN A 46 14.14 3.76 -10.27
CA GLN A 46 14.26 2.29 -10.33
C GLN A 46 13.85 1.65 -9.00
N ARG A 47 12.78 2.19 -8.40
CA ARG A 47 12.35 1.91 -7.04
C ARG A 47 12.22 0.40 -6.76
N SER A 48 11.69 -0.34 -7.74
CA SER A 48 11.49 -1.80 -7.68
C SER A 48 12.81 -2.57 -7.61
N LEU A 49 13.84 -2.12 -8.31
CA LEU A 49 15.13 -2.79 -8.38
C LEU A 49 15.83 -2.71 -7.02
N TYR A 50 15.92 -1.51 -6.44
CA TYR A 50 16.56 -1.31 -5.14
C TYR A 50 15.83 -2.01 -3.99
N ALA A 51 14.49 -2.14 -4.06
CA ALA A 51 13.75 -2.91 -3.06
C ALA A 51 14.08 -4.40 -3.11
N ASN A 52 14.21 -4.98 -4.31
CA ASN A 52 14.61 -6.38 -4.45
C ASN A 52 16.04 -6.61 -3.96
N LEU A 53 16.97 -5.70 -4.27
CA LEU A 53 18.35 -5.79 -3.78
C LEU A 53 18.40 -5.76 -2.25
N LEU A 54 17.63 -4.86 -1.63
CA LEU A 54 17.58 -4.77 -0.17
C LEU A 54 17.07 -6.07 0.47
N MET A 55 16.10 -6.74 -0.18
CA MET A 55 15.63 -8.05 0.26
C MET A 55 16.67 -9.15 0.15
N GLN A 56 17.38 -9.17 -0.97
CA GLN A 56 18.48 -10.10 -1.20
C GLN A 56 19.58 -9.91 -0.14
N ASP A 57 19.88 -8.66 0.20
CA ASP A 57 20.97 -8.33 1.11
C ASP A 57 20.71 -8.69 2.58
N TYR A 58 19.46 -8.58 3.07
CA TYR A 58 19.16 -8.68 4.51
C TYR A 58 18.24 -9.83 4.91
N PHE A 59 17.26 -10.19 4.08
CA PHE A 59 16.14 -11.06 4.51
C PHE A 59 16.09 -12.40 3.78
N THR A 60 16.94 -12.60 2.79
CA THR A 60 17.04 -13.85 2.04
C THR A 60 17.89 -14.87 2.82
N PRO A 61 17.65 -16.19 2.71
CA PRO A 61 18.49 -17.20 3.37
C PRO A 61 19.99 -17.07 3.04
N ASN A 62 20.33 -16.66 1.81
CA ASN A 62 21.70 -16.36 1.38
C ASN A 62 21.98 -14.86 1.41
N CYS A 63 21.62 -14.18 2.51
CA CYS A 63 21.80 -12.75 2.68
C CYS A 63 23.28 -12.34 2.63
N THR A 64 23.59 -11.25 1.93
CA THR A 64 24.92 -10.63 1.90
C THR A 64 25.38 -10.22 3.31
N TYR A 65 24.45 -9.78 4.16
CA TYR A 65 24.71 -9.40 5.54
C TYR A 65 24.20 -10.46 6.52
N PRO A 66 25.08 -11.31 7.08
CA PRO A 66 24.70 -12.30 8.08
C PRO A 66 24.25 -11.64 9.39
N ASP A 67 23.65 -12.45 10.28
CA ASP A 67 22.98 -11.99 11.51
C ASP A 67 23.85 -11.10 12.41
N ASP A 68 25.16 -11.34 12.49
CA ASP A 68 26.06 -10.52 13.29
C ASP A 68 26.15 -9.07 12.78
N LEU A 69 26.21 -8.90 11.45
CA LEU A 69 26.22 -7.59 10.82
C LEU A 69 24.84 -6.94 10.89
N PHE A 70 23.77 -7.73 10.73
CA PHE A 70 22.40 -7.26 10.92
C PHE A 70 22.20 -6.71 12.33
N ARG A 71 22.61 -7.45 13.36
CA ARG A 71 22.54 -7.03 14.77
C ARG A 71 23.37 -5.79 15.04
N ARG A 72 24.56 -5.67 14.44
CA ARG A 72 25.38 -4.45 14.59
C ARG A 72 24.71 -3.22 13.99
N ARG A 73 24.03 -3.38 12.85
CA ARG A 73 23.37 -2.29 12.12
C ARG A 73 22.04 -1.88 12.75
N PHE A 74 21.19 -2.86 13.05
CA PHE A 74 19.82 -2.66 13.51
C PHE A 74 19.65 -2.82 15.02
N ARG A 75 20.69 -3.27 15.73
CA ARG A 75 20.69 -3.52 17.18
C ARG A 75 19.63 -4.55 17.63
N MET A 76 19.09 -5.33 16.71
CA MET A 76 18.11 -6.41 16.94
C MET A 76 18.48 -7.65 16.11
N SER A 77 18.01 -8.83 16.52
CA SER A 77 18.10 -10.01 15.65
C SER A 77 17.12 -9.89 14.49
N ARG A 78 17.45 -10.54 13.38
CA ARG A 78 16.59 -10.61 12.19
C ARG A 78 15.25 -11.26 12.50
N ASP A 79 15.25 -12.34 13.29
CA ASP A 79 14.01 -13.03 13.67
C ASP A 79 13.08 -12.14 14.50
N LEU A 80 13.64 -11.35 15.42
CA LEU A 80 12.86 -10.39 16.21
C LEU A 80 12.27 -9.30 15.30
N PHE A 81 13.05 -8.80 14.35
CA PHE A 81 12.57 -7.83 13.37
C PHE A 81 11.40 -8.39 12.55
N LEU A 82 11.52 -9.63 12.05
CA LEU A 82 10.45 -10.30 11.31
C LEU A 82 9.20 -10.53 12.18
N HIS A 83 9.37 -10.89 13.45
CA HIS A 83 8.26 -11.06 14.37
C HIS A 83 7.50 -9.75 14.59
N VAL A 84 8.21 -8.64 14.87
CA VAL A 84 7.59 -7.31 15.03
C VAL A 84 6.90 -6.86 13.75
N MET A 85 7.50 -7.11 12.59
CA MET A 85 6.88 -6.78 11.31
C MET A 85 5.56 -7.52 11.13
N ASN A 86 5.54 -8.83 11.39
CA ASN A 86 4.34 -9.65 11.26
C ASN A 86 3.24 -9.22 12.23
N THR A 87 3.58 -8.84 13.48
CA THR A 87 2.59 -8.37 14.45
C THR A 87 2.00 -7.02 14.07
N VAL A 88 2.82 -6.09 13.55
CA VAL A 88 2.37 -4.79 13.06
C VAL A 88 1.48 -4.94 11.84
N GLU A 89 1.87 -5.77 10.86
CA GLU A 89 1.07 -6.05 9.66
C GLU A 89 -0.28 -6.70 10.00
N ALA A 90 -0.30 -7.59 10.99
CA ALA A 90 -1.54 -8.22 11.46
C ALA A 90 -2.48 -7.23 12.17
N ASN A 91 -1.93 -6.22 12.85
CA ASN A 91 -2.71 -5.27 13.64
C ASN A 91 -3.22 -4.08 12.82
N ASP A 92 -2.47 -3.62 11.82
CA ASP A 92 -2.83 -2.44 11.05
C ASP A 92 -2.66 -2.66 9.53
N SER A 93 -3.80 -2.53 8.83
CA SER A 93 -3.91 -2.66 7.39
C SER A 93 -3.12 -1.62 6.61
N TYR A 94 -2.68 -0.53 7.24
CA TYR A 94 -1.73 0.43 6.68
C TYR A 94 -0.40 -0.25 6.33
N PHE A 95 0.01 -1.25 7.12
CA PHE A 95 1.28 -1.96 6.97
C PHE A 95 1.24 -3.14 5.97
N THR A 96 0.08 -3.37 5.34
CA THR A 96 -0.08 -4.41 4.32
C THR A 96 0.34 -3.90 2.95
N GLN A 97 1.07 -4.72 2.19
CA GLN A 97 1.47 -4.35 0.83
C GLN A 97 0.25 -4.28 -0.10
N ARG A 98 -0.02 -3.09 -0.65
CA ARG A 98 -1.13 -2.86 -1.60
C ARG A 98 -0.61 -2.48 -2.98
N LYS A 99 -1.37 -2.84 -4.01
CA LYS A 99 -1.13 -2.33 -5.36
C LYS A 99 -1.49 -0.85 -5.42
N ASP A 100 -0.64 -0.06 -6.05
CA ASP A 100 -0.93 1.34 -6.35
C ASP A 100 -1.98 1.46 -7.46
N ALA A 101 -2.40 2.70 -7.75
CA ALA A 101 -3.44 2.98 -8.75
C ALA A 101 -3.06 2.54 -10.18
N VAL A 102 -1.79 2.23 -10.42
CA VAL A 102 -1.26 1.72 -11.70
C VAL A 102 -1.16 0.19 -11.70
N GLY A 103 -1.58 -0.47 -10.60
CA GLY A 103 -1.54 -1.92 -10.45
C GLY A 103 -0.16 -2.48 -10.13
N MET A 104 0.84 -1.62 -9.89
CA MET A 104 2.15 -2.02 -9.43
C MET A 104 2.10 -2.25 -7.92
N TRP A 105 2.83 -3.23 -7.43
CA TRP A 105 2.96 -3.42 -5.99
C TRP A 105 3.66 -2.21 -5.40
N SER A 106 2.93 -1.40 -4.63
CA SER A 106 3.54 -0.29 -3.94
C SER A 106 4.53 -0.87 -2.95
N LEU A 107 5.81 -0.54 -3.12
CA LEU A 107 6.88 -0.99 -2.22
C LEU A 107 6.82 -0.27 -0.87
N PHE A 108 5.70 0.40 -0.58
CA PHE A 108 5.58 1.41 0.46
C PHE A 108 5.62 0.80 1.86
N VAL A 109 5.60 -0.52 1.98
CA VAL A 109 5.20 -1.12 3.25
C VAL A 109 6.07 -2.26 3.77
N GLN A 110 7.13 -2.64 3.07
CA GLN A 110 8.10 -3.57 3.65
C GLN A 110 9.32 -2.89 4.31
N TYR A 111 9.74 -1.68 3.90
CA TYR A 111 11.10 -1.18 4.24
C TYR A 111 11.24 0.25 4.78
N LEU A 112 10.17 1.07 4.87
CA LEU A 112 10.26 2.34 5.60
C LEU A 112 10.61 2.12 7.10
N THR A 113 10.40 0.89 7.58
CA THR A 113 10.75 0.39 8.91
C THR A 113 12.26 0.25 9.18
N ILE A 114 13.15 0.28 8.17
CA ILE A 114 14.61 0.30 8.39
C ILE A 114 15.04 1.61 9.09
N TYR A 115 14.37 2.72 8.76
CA TYR A 115 14.62 4.03 9.36
C TYR A 115 13.94 4.17 10.74
N GLU A 116 12.71 3.69 10.89
CA GLU A 116 11.98 3.74 12.19
C GLU A 116 12.49 2.71 13.20
N ALA A 117 12.87 1.49 12.79
CA ALA A 117 13.47 0.51 13.70
C ALA A 117 14.82 0.99 14.27
N SER A 118 15.57 1.79 13.50
CA SER A 118 16.79 2.45 13.98
C SER A 118 16.47 3.53 15.03
N LEU A 119 15.38 4.28 14.87
CA LEU A 119 14.91 5.30 15.83
C LEU A 119 14.34 4.67 17.11
N VAL A 120 13.56 3.60 16.98
CA VAL A 120 13.02 2.82 18.12
C VAL A 120 14.15 2.12 18.89
N CYS A 121 15.18 1.60 18.20
CA CYS A 121 16.37 1.05 18.87
C CYS A 121 17.23 2.09 19.60
N LEU A 122 17.18 3.35 19.17
CA LEU A 122 17.80 4.51 19.86
C LEU A 122 17.01 4.92 21.10
N HIS A 123 15.69 4.71 21.12
CA HIS A 123 14.82 5.08 22.24
C HIS A 123 14.68 3.99 23.32
N ILE A 124 14.89 2.71 22.96
CA ILE A 124 14.75 1.57 23.90
C ILE A 124 16.06 1.24 24.64
N ASN A 125 17.23 1.68 24.15
CA ASN A 125 18.54 1.43 24.79
C ASN A 125 19.14 2.69 25.47
N ALA A 126 18.35 3.72 25.74
CA ALA A 126 18.76 4.93 26.46
C ALA A 126 18.35 4.88 27.93
#